data_AF-A0A7C5M9P4-F1
#
_entry.id   AF-A0A7C5M9P4-F1
#
_cell.length_a   1.000
_cell.length_b   1.000
_cell.length_c   1.000
_cell.angle_alpha   90.00
_cell.angle_beta   90.00
_cell.angle_gamma   90.00
#
_symmetry.space_group_name_H-M   'P 1'
#
loop_
_entity.id
_entity.type
_entity.pdbx_description
1 polymer ?
#
loop_
_entity_poly.entity_id
_entity_poly.type
_entity_poly.pdbx_seq_one_letter_code
_entity_poly.pdbx_strand_id
1 'polypeptide(L)'
;MRRTIALVAHDNKKDDLVEWVDFNKGTLAPHNLLATGGTGRKIIEKTGLGVTLLKDGSRGGDMEIGALIANGELDYLIFFWD
;
A
#
# COMPACT_ATOMS: atom_id res chain seq x y z
N MET A 1 -4.08 -15.83 9.77
CA MET A 1 -2.99 -16.04 8.79
C MET A 1 -2.44 -14.67 8.39
N ARG A 2 -1.13 -14.54 8.22
CA ARG A 2 -0.51 -13.30 7.69
C ARG A 2 -0.81 -13.22 6.18
N ARG A 3 -1.03 -12.00 5.68
CA ARG A 3 -1.45 -11.69 4.30
C ARG A 3 -0.54 -10.62 3.73
N THR A 4 -0.36 -10.57 2.43
CA THR A 4 0.38 -9.53 1.72
C THR A 4 -0.60 -8.57 1.06
N ILE A 5 -0.52 -7.30 1.44
CA ILE A 5 -1.52 -6.26 1.09
C ILE A 5 -0.80 -5.10 0.42
N ALA A 6 -1.21 -4.74 -0.79
CA ALA A 6 -0.73 -3.55 -1.49
C ALA A 6 -1.68 -2.38 -1.25
N LEU A 7 -1.12 -1.23 -0.90
CA LEU A 7 -1.81 0.02 -0.61
C LEU A 7 -1.38 1.07 -1.66
N VAL A 8 -2.29 1.46 -2.54
CA VAL A 8 -2.00 2.38 -3.66
C VAL A 8 -3.01 3.51 -3.66
N ALA A 9 -2.55 4.73 -3.93
CA ALA A 9 -3.43 5.87 -4.12
C ALA A 9 -2.89 6.84 -5.17
N HIS A 10 -3.78 7.39 -6.00
CA HIS A 10 -3.49 8.60 -6.79
C HIS A 10 -3.27 9.80 -5.86
N ASP A 11 -2.65 10.86 -6.38
CA ASP A 11 -2.22 12.01 -5.57
C ASP A 11 -3.36 12.61 -4.73
N ASN A 12 -4.53 12.82 -5.34
CA ASN A 12 -5.71 13.39 -4.68
C ASN A 12 -6.37 12.45 -3.65
N LYS A 13 -5.93 11.18 -3.59
CA LYS A 13 -6.49 10.14 -2.71
C LYS A 13 -5.53 9.65 -1.65
N LYS A 14 -4.29 10.17 -1.62
CA LYS A 14 -3.29 9.73 -0.66
C LYS A 14 -3.69 10.00 0.78
N ASP A 15 -4.27 11.17 1.03
CA ASP A 15 -4.66 11.53 2.39
C ASP A 15 -5.85 10.68 2.86
N ASP A 16 -6.86 10.48 2.00
CA ASP A 16 -7.98 9.54 2.24
C ASP A 16 -7.47 8.12 2.60
N LEU A 17 -6.51 7.59 1.82
CA LEU A 17 -5.96 6.26 2.08
C LEU A 17 -5.16 6.21 3.38
N VAL A 18 -4.38 7.25 3.69
CA VAL A 18 -3.57 7.32 4.92
C VAL A 18 -4.48 7.36 6.15
N GLU A 19 -5.55 8.14 6.12
CA GLU A 19 -6.56 8.17 7.19
C GLU A 19 -7.25 6.81 7.35
N TRP A 20 -7.60 6.17 6.25
CA TRP A 20 -8.18 4.83 6.28
C TRP A 20 -7.20 3.79 6.88
N VAL A 21 -5.92 3.88 6.54
CA VAL A 21 -4.89 2.99 7.11
C VAL A 21 -4.70 3.24 8.60
N ASP A 22 -4.70 4.49 9.05
CA ASP A 22 -4.57 4.84 10.47
C ASP A 22 -5.76 4.31 11.28
N PHE A 23 -6.98 4.51 10.79
CA PHE A 23 -8.19 3.96 11.40
C PHE A 23 -8.13 2.42 11.50
N ASN A 24 -7.64 1.75 10.46
CA ASN A 24 -7.54 0.28 10.40
C ASN A 24 -6.20 -0.27 10.90
N LYS A 25 -5.36 0.54 11.55
CA LYS A 25 -3.98 0.17 11.92
C LYS A 25 -3.89 -1.14 12.69
N GLY A 26 -4.80 -1.37 13.65
CA GLY A 26 -4.85 -2.61 14.43
C GLY A 26 -5.10 -3.86 13.59
N THR A 27 -5.90 -3.73 12.54
CA THR A 27 -6.20 -4.81 11.58
C THR A 27 -5.05 -5.02 10.61
N LEU A 28 -4.38 -3.95 10.18
CA LEU A 28 -3.32 -4.01 9.16
C LEU A 28 -1.95 -4.43 9.74
N ALA A 29 -1.66 -4.10 11.00
CA ALA A 29 -0.36 -4.35 11.64
C ALA A 29 0.15 -5.80 11.58
N PRO A 30 -0.68 -6.86 11.64
CA PRO A 30 -0.21 -8.25 11.56
C PRO A 30 0.21 -8.71 10.15
N HIS A 31 -0.07 -7.91 9.11
CA HIS A 31 0.08 -8.25 7.70
C HIS A 31 1.37 -7.65 7.08
N ASN A 32 1.79 -8.18 5.93
CA ASN A 32 2.87 -7.61 5.14
C ASN A 32 2.29 -6.49 4.27
N LEU A 33 2.70 -5.24 4.51
CA LEU A 33 2.20 -4.09 3.77
C LEU A 33 3.20 -3.67 2.69
N LEU A 34 2.71 -3.50 1.48
CA LEU A 34 3.41 -2.96 0.32
C LEU A 34 2.74 -1.65 -0.08
N ALA A 35 3.48 -0.66 -0.54
CA ALA A 35 2.90 0.55 -1.11
C ALA A 35 3.83 1.20 -2.13
N THR A 36 3.26 1.88 -3.12
CA THR A 36 4.04 2.73 -4.02
C THR A 36 4.63 3.93 -3.26
N GLY A 37 5.79 4.41 -3.72
CA GLY A 37 6.68 5.28 -2.93
C GLY A 37 5.99 6.43 -2.19
N GLY A 38 5.30 7.32 -2.91
CA GLY A 38 4.61 8.47 -2.30
C GLY A 38 3.56 8.10 -1.25
N THR A 39 2.79 7.04 -1.49
CA THR A 39 1.75 6.55 -0.58
C THR A 39 2.35 5.91 0.66
N GLY A 40 3.33 5.01 0.48
CA GLY A 40 3.95 4.28 1.58
C GLY A 40 4.69 5.18 2.56
N ARG A 41 5.38 6.22 2.06
CA ARG A 41 6.06 7.19 2.93
C ARG A 41 5.08 7.91 3.86
N LYS A 42 3.95 8.39 3.34
CA LYS A 42 2.91 9.04 4.17
C LYS A 42 2.31 8.09 5.20
N ILE A 43 2.08 6.83 4.84
CA ILE A 43 1.58 5.80 5.78
C ILE A 43 2.58 5.58 6.91
N ILE A 44 3.87 5.39 6.61
CA ILE A 44 4.91 5.16 7.62
C ILE A 44 4.98 6.36 8.57
N GLU A 45 5.03 7.58 8.03
CA GLU A 45 5.11 8.81 8.82
C GLU A 45 3.91 8.98 9.76
N LYS A 46 2.69 8.76 9.26
CA LYS A 46 1.46 8.95 10.03
C LYS A 46 1.24 7.86 11.07
N THR A 47 1.47 6.60 10.70
CA THR A 47 0.99 5.44 11.46
C THR A 47 2.10 4.68 12.18
N GLY A 48 3.36 4.81 11.75
CA GLY A 48 4.48 4.00 12.23
C GLY A 48 4.40 2.52 11.84
N LEU A 49 3.52 2.15 10.91
CA LEU A 49 3.45 0.78 10.37
C LEU A 49 4.69 0.48 9.51
N GLY A 50 5.15 -0.78 9.57
CA GLY A 50 6.16 -1.28 8.65
C GLY A 50 5.57 -1.48 7.26
N VAL A 51 6.02 -0.69 6.28
CA VAL A 51 5.57 -0.78 4.88
C VAL A 51 6.79 -0.93 3.98
N THR A 52 6.77 -1.94 3.11
CA THR A 52 7.76 -2.12 2.05
C THR A 52 7.45 -1.16 0.91
N LEU A 53 8.38 -0.25 0.61
CA LEU A 53 8.23 0.73 -0.44
C LEU A 53 8.58 0.12 -1.80
N LEU A 54 7.63 0.19 -2.73
CA LEU A 54 7.83 -0.06 -4.15
C LEU A 54 8.18 1.25 -4.86
N LYS A 55 8.46 1.18 -6.16
CA LYS A 55 8.64 2.40 -6.97
C LYS A 55 7.35 3.24 -6.95
N ASP A 56 7.49 4.52 -7.31
CA ASP A 56 6.30 5.32 -7.62
C ASP A 56 5.57 4.70 -8.83
N GLY A 57 4.24 4.78 -8.86
CA GLY A 57 3.41 4.12 -9.88
C GLY A 57 3.87 4.45 -11.30
N SER A 58 4.05 5.75 -11.59
CA SER A 58 4.54 6.26 -12.88
C SER A 58 5.98 5.84 -13.24
N ARG A 59 6.75 5.33 -12.28
CA ARG A 59 8.13 4.84 -12.48
C ARG A 59 8.21 3.31 -12.45
N GLY A 60 7.06 2.64 -12.60
CA GLY A 60 6.96 1.18 -12.69
C GLY A 60 6.47 0.48 -11.43
N GLY A 61 6.11 1.21 -10.37
CA GLY A 61 5.54 0.61 -9.15
C GLY A 61 4.24 -0.17 -9.42
N ASP A 62 3.41 0.31 -10.34
CA ASP A 62 2.16 -0.37 -10.69
C ASP A 62 2.42 -1.68 -11.44
N MET A 63 3.48 -1.73 -12.25
CA MET A 63 3.93 -2.97 -12.91
C MET A 63 4.50 -3.96 -11.91
N GLU A 64 5.25 -3.50 -10.89
CA GLU A 64 5.74 -4.35 -9.80
C GLU A 64 4.56 -4.99 -9.06
N ILE A 65 3.52 -4.22 -8.74
CA ILE A 65 2.28 -4.74 -8.11
C ILE A 65 1.58 -5.74 -9.04
N GLY A 66 1.46 -5.43 -10.33
CA GLY A 66 0.88 -6.34 -11.32
C GLY A 66 1.61 -7.68 -11.39
N ALA A 67 2.95 -7.68 -11.30
CA ALA A 67 3.74 -8.91 -11.26
C ALA A 67 3.45 -9.74 -10.00
N LEU A 68 3.33 -9.11 -8.83
CA LEU A 68 2.97 -9.79 -7.57
C LEU A 68 1.58 -10.43 -7.65
N ILE A 69 0.62 -9.73 -8.26
CA ILE A 69 -0.73 -10.28 -8.50
C ILE A 69 -0.65 -11.50 -9.42
N ALA A 70 0.04 -11.37 -10.56
CA ALA A 70 0.15 -12.44 -11.55
C ALA A 70 0.84 -13.71 -11.00
N ASN A 71 1.78 -13.54 -10.07
CA ASN A 71 2.50 -14.64 -9.43
C ASN A 71 1.79 -15.21 -8.19
N GLY A 72 0.62 -14.68 -7.79
CA GLY A 72 -0.09 -15.11 -6.59
C GLY A 72 0.61 -14.72 -5.28
N GLU A 73 1.48 -13.72 -5.32
CA GLU A 73 2.26 -13.23 -4.17
C GLU A 73 1.55 -12.09 -3.42
N LEU A 74 0.46 -11.57 -3.97
CA LEU A 74 -0.40 -10.55 -3.38
C LEU A 74 -1.78 -11.12 -3.00
N ASP A 75 -2.16 -11.03 -1.73
CA ASP A 75 -3.48 -11.47 -1.27
C ASP A 75 -4.55 -10.39 -1.50
N TYR A 76 -4.21 -9.11 -1.27
CA TYR A 76 -5.16 -8.00 -1.36
C TYR A 76 -4.52 -6.77 -2.02
N LEU A 77 -5.30 -6.09 -2.85
CA LEU A 77 -5.00 -4.76 -3.37
C LEU A 77 -6.06 -3.78 -2.87
N ILE A 78 -5.63 -2.76 -2.15
CA ILE A 78 -6.45 -1.59 -1.79
C ILE A 78 -5.96 -0.42 -2.63
N PHE A 79 -6.78 -0.01 -3.59
CA PHE A 79 -6.41 1.02 -4.55
C PHE A 79 -7.45 2.15 -4.54
N PHE A 80 -7.06 3.30 -3.99
CA PHE A 80 -7.86 4.52 -4.04
C PHE A 80 -7.43 5.34 -5.26
N TRP A 81 -8.13 5.13 -6.37
CA TRP A 81 -7.93 5.85 -7.63
C TRP A 81 -8.87 7.07 -7.71
N ASP A 82 -8.50 8.02 -8.56
CA ASP A 82 -9.35 9.13 -9.03
C ASP A 82 -9.53 9.07 -10.56
#